data_AF-A0A0Q8VYP0-F1
#
_entry.id   AF-A0A0Q8VYP0-F1
#
_cell.length_a   1.000
_cell.length_b   1.000
_cell.length_c   1.000
_cell.angle_alpha   90.00
_cell.angle_beta   90.00
_cell.angle_gamma   90.00
#
_symmetry.space_group_name_H-M   'P 1'
#
loop_
_entity.id
_entity.type
_entity.pdbx_description
1 polymer ?
#
loop_
_entity_poly.entity_id
_entity_poly.type
_entity_poly.pdbx_seq_one_letter_code
_entity_poly.pdbx_strand_id
1 'polypeptide(L)'
;MVGMSSSSFDHNQKRGHASNPGRWSEHRHTEPETALAAYAPTPPDTLAAENVAGGGPDERGFGTFDVDVEGVRTGDAVYAAGDGEDYKFVGRAAGVAPHPSKEGKLRVSFADGGGLVGDPSDKIAVVRDELPPRYDPTDRDYWRRVSSLYHPAQTADTLDRVANKGGENEDDVLLAVTQHPNASASALDAASKHSSFAVRSAVIAHPATSVETLTNMAAAAEREAADAAERVAEGVNLMQSYHQRDAEQAGKLAAAATERLETR
;
A
#
# COMPACT_ATOMS: atom_id res chain seq x y z
N MET A 1 25.04 64.22 15.19
CA MET A 1 23.90 63.30 15.41
C MET A 1 24.19 62.06 14.57
N VAL A 2 25.00 61.10 15.05
CA VAL A 2 24.63 59.97 15.94
C VAL A 2 23.37 59.27 15.39
N GLY A 3 23.36 58.01 14.95
CA GLY A 3 24.38 56.97 14.86
C GLY A 3 23.75 55.71 14.24
N MET A 4 24.57 54.91 13.54
CA MET A 4 24.29 53.50 13.23
C MET A 4 24.52 52.66 14.50
N SER A 5 23.67 51.66 14.75
CA SER A 5 23.92 50.47 15.59
C SER A 5 22.69 49.56 15.39
N SER A 6 22.66 48.35 14.83
CA SER A 6 23.52 47.15 14.93
C SER A 6 23.84 46.71 16.35
N SER A 7 23.88 45.38 16.56
CA SER A 7 24.36 44.69 17.76
C SER A 7 23.34 44.64 18.92
N SER A 8 23.13 43.57 19.68
CA SER A 8 23.61 42.18 19.68
C SER A 8 22.96 41.50 20.91
N PHE A 9 22.94 40.16 20.89
CA PHE A 9 23.11 39.24 22.04
C PHE A 9 22.82 39.78 23.45
N ASP A 10 22.05 39.06 24.28
CA ASP A 10 22.48 37.80 24.91
C ASP A 10 21.61 37.42 26.13
N HIS A 11 21.77 36.15 26.55
CA HIS A 11 21.38 35.47 27.80
C HIS A 11 19.90 35.07 27.96
N ASN A 12 19.50 33.82 27.74
CA ASN A 12 19.87 32.58 28.45
C ASN A 12 19.52 32.62 29.95
N GLN A 13 18.43 31.96 30.37
CA GLN A 13 18.52 30.73 31.18
C GLN A 13 17.16 30.16 31.63
N LYS A 14 16.98 28.88 31.27
CA LYS A 14 16.53 27.74 32.10
C LYS A 14 15.10 27.71 32.67
N ARG A 15 14.38 26.64 32.26
CA ARG A 15 13.76 25.54 33.05
C ARG A 15 12.55 25.05 32.24
N GLY A 16 12.28 23.78 32.00
CA GLY A 16 12.90 22.52 32.38
C GLY A 16 12.33 21.43 31.46
N HIS A 17 13.04 20.32 31.36
CA HIS A 17 12.62 19.14 30.61
C HIS A 17 11.27 18.61 31.11
N ALA A 18 10.32 18.47 30.19
CA ALA A 18 9.24 17.49 30.27
C ALA A 18 9.07 16.90 28.87
N SER A 19 9.34 15.60 28.74
CA SER A 19 9.18 14.83 27.51
C SER A 19 7.71 14.83 27.09
N ASN A 20 7.43 15.27 25.86
CA ASN A 20 6.08 15.27 25.29
C ASN A 20 5.97 14.12 24.26
N PRO A 21 5.13 13.10 24.49
CA PRO A 21 4.88 12.04 23.52
C PRO A 21 3.78 12.50 22.56
N GLY A 22 4.13 13.20 21.48
CA GLY A 22 3.09 13.67 20.56
C GLY A 22 3.53 14.52 19.38
N ARG A 23 4.78 14.40 18.92
CA ARG A 23 5.23 15.13 17.73
C ARG A 23 5.35 14.18 16.55
N TRP A 24 4.26 14.07 15.79
CA TRP A 24 4.20 13.35 14.53
C TRP A 24 5.10 14.04 13.51
N SER A 25 6.08 13.30 13.00
CA SER A 25 6.99 13.77 11.97
C SER A 25 6.35 13.57 10.60
N GLU A 26 5.92 14.66 9.97
CA GLU A 26 5.71 14.73 8.52
C GLU A 26 7.06 14.47 7.83
N HIS A 27 7.30 13.22 7.43
CA HIS A 27 8.44 12.88 6.58
C HIS A 27 7.95 12.57 5.16
N ARG A 28 8.49 13.39 4.25
CA ARG A 28 8.37 13.31 2.79
C ARG A 28 8.67 11.90 2.27
N HIS A 29 7.99 11.57 1.17
CA HIS A 29 8.29 10.50 0.20
C HIS A 29 9.60 9.75 0.45
N THR A 30 9.49 8.58 1.05
CA THR A 30 10.54 7.56 1.05
C THR A 30 10.36 6.64 -0.15
N GLU A 31 11.49 6.28 -0.77
CA GLU A 31 11.64 5.53 -2.02
C GLU A 31 10.90 4.17 -2.04
N PRO A 32 10.44 3.69 -3.21
CA PRO A 32 9.61 2.49 -3.34
C PRO A 32 10.36 1.15 -3.12
N GLU A 33 11.63 1.15 -2.72
CA GLU A 33 12.44 -0.07 -2.61
C GLU A 33 12.01 -1.01 -1.45
N THR A 34 11.19 -0.53 -0.52
CA THR A 34 10.72 -1.32 0.64
C THR A 34 9.34 -1.95 0.51
N ALA A 35 8.67 -1.85 -0.64
CA ALA A 35 7.34 -2.47 -0.85
C ALA A 35 7.39 -4.01 -1.02
N LEU A 36 8.59 -4.62 -0.98
CA LEU A 36 8.82 -6.03 -1.29
C LEU A 36 8.80 -7.00 -0.09
N ALA A 37 8.47 -6.52 1.11
CA ALA A 37 8.35 -7.41 2.27
C ALA A 37 6.99 -8.14 2.28
N ALA A 38 6.98 -9.32 1.68
CA ALA A 38 6.03 -10.43 1.89
C ALA A 38 4.53 -10.08 1.87
N TYR A 39 3.94 -10.13 0.67
CA TYR A 39 2.51 -10.38 0.53
C TYR A 39 2.18 -11.77 1.09
N ALA A 40 1.55 -11.80 2.26
CA ALA A 40 0.84 -12.95 2.79
C ALA A 40 -0.62 -12.52 3.00
N PRO A 41 -1.53 -12.75 2.04
CA PRO A 41 -2.93 -12.44 2.26
C PRO A 41 -3.40 -13.29 3.45
N THR A 42 -3.94 -12.65 4.48
CA THR A 42 -4.59 -13.40 5.57
C THR A 42 -5.77 -14.16 4.97
N PRO A 43 -5.84 -15.50 5.10
CA PRO A 43 -7.00 -16.25 4.65
C PRO A 43 -8.26 -15.76 5.39
N PRO A 44 -9.44 -15.85 4.76
CA PRO A 44 -10.70 -15.53 5.44
C PRO A 44 -11.00 -16.63 6.46
N ASP A 45 -10.43 -16.54 7.65
CA ASP A 45 -10.80 -17.43 8.76
C ASP A 45 -12.15 -16.99 9.34
N THR A 46 -13.01 -17.99 9.53
CA THR A 46 -14.34 -17.89 10.13
C THR A 46 -14.29 -17.22 11.50
N LEU A 47 -15.21 -16.28 11.68
CA LEU A 47 -15.36 -15.36 12.79
C LEU A 47 -15.35 -16.01 14.18
N ALA A 48 -14.37 -15.63 15.00
CA ALA A 48 -14.47 -15.61 16.46
C ALA A 48 -13.61 -14.44 16.99
N ALA A 49 -14.14 -13.21 16.90
CA ALA A 49 -13.59 -12.06 17.62
C ALA A 49 -14.60 -11.65 18.69
N GLU A 50 -14.15 -11.54 19.93
CA GLU A 50 -14.97 -11.15 21.07
C GLU A 50 -15.46 -9.71 20.88
N ASN A 51 -16.78 -9.56 20.72
CA ASN A 51 -17.44 -8.26 20.83
C ASN A 51 -17.18 -7.71 22.25
N VAL A 52 -16.32 -6.71 22.40
CA VAL A 52 -16.27 -5.96 23.66
C VAL A 52 -17.38 -4.91 23.62
N ALA A 53 -18.36 -5.08 24.50
CA ALA A 53 -19.39 -4.11 24.79
C ALA A 53 -18.72 -2.79 25.26
N GLY A 54 -18.68 -1.78 24.38
CA GLY A 54 -18.11 -0.47 24.71
C GLY A 54 -18.27 0.57 23.61
N GLY A 55 -18.16 0.17 22.33
CA GLY A 55 -18.51 1.04 21.20
C GLY A 55 -19.98 0.91 20.87
N GLY A 56 -20.80 1.88 21.25
CA GLY A 56 -22.13 2.00 20.65
C GLY A 56 -21.98 2.11 19.12
N PRO A 57 -22.95 1.60 18.33
CA PRO A 57 -22.88 1.73 16.88
C PRO A 57 -22.70 3.21 16.52
N ASP A 58 -21.80 3.50 15.59
CA ASP A 58 -21.86 4.82 14.95
C ASP A 58 -23.23 4.97 14.27
N GLU A 59 -23.61 6.19 13.86
CA GLU A 59 -24.92 6.45 13.23
C GLU A 59 -25.17 5.62 11.95
N ARG A 60 -24.19 4.84 11.49
CA ARG A 60 -24.25 3.96 10.31
C ARG A 60 -24.41 2.47 10.69
N GLY A 61 -24.45 2.12 11.97
CA GLY A 61 -24.79 0.77 12.45
C GLY A 61 -23.65 -0.25 12.38
N PHE A 62 -22.40 0.18 12.15
CA PHE A 62 -21.25 -0.72 12.10
C PHE A 62 -20.53 -0.74 13.44
N GLY A 63 -20.29 -1.94 14.00
CA GLY A 63 -19.53 -2.09 15.25
C GLY A 63 -18.07 -1.66 15.06
N THR A 64 -17.58 -0.79 15.92
CA THR A 64 -16.15 -0.50 16.04
C THR A 64 -15.53 -1.47 17.04
N PHE A 65 -14.43 -2.11 16.65
CA PHE A 65 -13.73 -3.10 17.45
C PHE A 65 -12.33 -2.60 17.78
N ASP A 66 -11.92 -2.70 19.04
CA ASP A 66 -10.51 -2.56 19.40
C ASP A 66 -9.80 -3.89 19.15
N VAL A 67 -8.96 -3.92 18.11
CA VAL A 67 -8.11 -5.07 17.79
C VAL A 67 -6.66 -4.74 18.10
N ASP A 68 -5.87 -5.77 18.35
CA ASP A 68 -4.41 -5.61 18.32
C ASP A 68 -3.96 -5.23 16.90
N VAL A 69 -2.89 -4.44 16.77
CA VAL A 69 -2.35 -4.05 15.45
C VAL A 69 -2.08 -5.28 14.58
N GLU A 70 -1.62 -6.39 15.17
CA GLU A 70 -1.43 -7.66 14.46
C GLU A 70 -2.72 -8.29 13.93
N GLY A 71 -3.87 -7.93 14.52
CA GLY A 71 -5.20 -8.44 14.15
C GLY A 71 -5.90 -7.61 13.08
N VAL A 72 -5.29 -6.53 12.58
CA VAL A 72 -5.81 -5.73 11.47
C VAL A 72 -5.73 -6.52 10.17
N ARG A 73 -6.83 -6.56 9.42
CA ARG A 73 -6.94 -7.30 8.16
C ARG A 73 -6.99 -6.35 6.96
N THR A 74 -6.53 -6.80 5.80
CA THR A 74 -6.71 -6.04 4.56
C THR A 74 -8.20 -5.74 4.33
N GLY A 75 -8.50 -4.48 4.06
CA GLY A 75 -9.83 -3.92 3.87
C GLY A 75 -10.54 -3.44 5.14
N ASP A 76 -10.02 -3.74 6.34
CA ASP A 76 -10.52 -3.18 7.60
C ASP A 76 -10.47 -1.64 7.51
N ALA A 77 -11.58 -0.97 7.83
CA ALA A 77 -11.62 0.48 7.95
C ALA A 77 -11.02 0.86 9.30
N VAL A 78 -9.85 1.49 9.26
CA VAL A 78 -9.06 1.79 10.44
C VAL A 78 -9.37 3.19 10.93
N TYR A 79 -9.48 3.33 12.24
CA TYR A 79 -9.71 4.59 12.93
C TYR A 79 -8.64 4.80 13.99
N ALA A 80 -8.15 6.04 14.11
CA ALA A 80 -7.21 6.43 15.16
C ALA A 80 -7.85 7.48 16.07
N ALA A 81 -7.47 7.47 17.35
CA ALA A 81 -7.89 8.49 18.30
C ALA A 81 -7.43 9.87 17.80
N GLY A 82 -8.37 10.81 17.65
CA GLY A 82 -8.07 12.19 17.28
C GLY A 82 -7.63 13.04 18.48
N ASP A 83 -7.45 14.34 18.23
CA ASP A 83 -7.34 15.33 19.31
C ASP A 83 -8.73 15.54 19.95
N GLY A 84 -9.08 14.67 20.90
CA GLY A 84 -10.41 14.54 21.53
C GLY A 84 -10.86 13.08 21.58
N GLU A 85 -11.87 12.73 22.38
CA GLU A 85 -12.36 11.33 22.50
C GLU A 85 -13.01 10.77 21.20
N ASP A 86 -12.91 11.50 20.08
CA ASP A 86 -13.46 11.09 18.79
C ASP A 86 -12.43 10.33 17.95
N TYR A 87 -12.82 9.14 17.50
CA TYR A 87 -12.07 8.35 16.52
C TYR A 87 -12.22 8.93 15.11
N LYS A 88 -11.10 9.12 14.40
CA LYS A 88 -11.08 9.59 13.01
C LYS A 88 -10.70 8.45 12.08
N PHE A 89 -11.45 8.31 10.97
CA PHE A 89 -11.08 7.38 9.90
C PHE A 89 -9.74 7.79 9.32
N VAL A 90 -8.79 6.84 9.31
CA VAL A 90 -7.44 7.06 8.77
C VAL A 90 -7.24 6.41 7.41
N GLY A 91 -7.98 5.35 7.10
CA GLY A 91 -7.85 4.63 5.83
C GLY A 91 -8.35 3.19 5.92
N ARG A 92 -8.46 2.51 4.77
CA ARG A 92 -8.58 1.05 4.77
C ARG A 92 -7.21 0.44 4.71
N ALA A 93 -6.99 -0.58 5.54
CA ALA A 93 -5.73 -1.31 5.57
C ALA A 93 -5.50 -2.00 4.22
N ALA A 94 -4.38 -1.70 3.57
CA ALA A 94 -3.88 -2.46 2.42
C ALA A 94 -3.14 -3.72 2.87
N GLY A 95 -2.52 -3.66 4.06
CA GLY A 95 -1.87 -4.80 4.69
C GLY A 95 -1.17 -4.44 6.00
N VAL A 96 -0.67 -5.47 6.68
CA VAL A 96 0.09 -5.34 7.93
C VAL A 96 1.41 -6.09 7.76
N ALA A 97 2.52 -5.43 8.07
CA ALA A 97 3.85 -6.03 7.93
C ALA A 97 4.82 -5.52 9.02
N PRO A 98 5.90 -6.26 9.33
CA PRO A 98 6.98 -5.75 10.18
C PRO A 98 7.54 -4.42 9.67
N HIS A 99 7.80 -3.49 10.57
CA HIS A 99 8.35 -2.19 10.20
C HIS A 99 9.84 -2.34 9.80
N PRO A 100 10.26 -1.84 8.62
CA PRO A 100 11.59 -2.15 8.07
C PRO A 100 12.76 -1.63 8.91
N SER A 101 12.56 -0.54 9.66
CA SER A 101 13.61 0.08 10.48
C SER A 101 13.33 0.10 11.98
N LYS A 102 12.20 -0.47 12.44
CA LYS A 102 11.81 -0.46 13.85
C LYS A 102 11.56 -1.88 14.29
N GLU A 103 12.55 -2.47 14.92
CA GLU A 103 12.51 -3.84 15.42
C GLU A 103 11.31 -4.04 16.36
N GLY A 104 10.61 -5.16 16.18
CA GLY A 104 9.42 -5.53 16.97
C GLY A 104 8.16 -4.72 16.68
N LYS A 105 8.20 -3.69 15.81
CA LYS A 105 7.01 -2.90 15.44
C LYS A 105 6.33 -3.44 14.19
N LEU A 106 5.02 -3.27 14.12
CA LEU A 106 4.23 -3.50 12.91
C LEU A 106 3.83 -2.18 12.26
N ARG A 107 3.69 -2.20 10.93
CA ARG A 107 3.11 -1.13 10.13
C ARG A 107 1.81 -1.64 9.51
N VAL A 108 0.71 -0.95 9.80
CA VAL A 108 -0.52 -1.02 9.00
C VAL A 108 -0.36 -0.03 7.86
N SER A 109 -0.36 -0.50 6.62
CA SER A 109 -0.26 0.35 5.43
C SER A 109 -1.65 0.68 4.91
N PHE A 110 -1.83 1.91 4.43
CA PHE A 110 -3.07 2.36 3.79
C PHE A 110 -2.89 2.59 2.30
N ALA A 111 -4.02 2.65 1.59
CA ALA A 111 -4.04 2.90 0.15
C ALA A 111 -3.27 4.18 -0.24
N ASP A 112 -3.35 5.23 0.56
CA ASP A 112 -2.73 6.55 0.30
C ASP A 112 -1.22 6.62 0.53
N GLY A 113 -0.56 5.47 0.71
CA GLY A 113 0.84 5.36 1.09
C GLY A 113 1.11 5.71 2.56
N GLY A 114 0.08 6.15 3.29
CA GLY A 114 0.12 6.35 4.72
C GLY A 114 0.30 5.04 5.48
N GLY A 115 0.41 5.16 6.80
CA GLY A 115 0.39 3.99 7.65
C GLY A 115 0.49 4.31 9.12
N LEU A 116 0.04 3.38 9.93
CA LEU A 116 0.18 3.42 11.38
C LEU A 116 1.25 2.45 11.82
N VAL A 117 2.06 2.86 12.78
CA VAL A 117 3.15 2.06 13.33
C VAL A 117 2.92 1.90 14.82
N GLY A 118 2.89 0.65 15.28
CA GLY A 118 2.62 0.31 16.68
C GLY A 118 3.32 -0.97 17.09
N ASP A 119 3.31 -1.24 18.40
CA ASP A 119 3.57 -2.59 18.91
C ASP A 119 2.47 -3.55 18.42
N PRO A 120 2.77 -4.85 18.25
CA PRO A 120 1.78 -5.83 17.84
C PRO A 120 0.52 -5.83 18.70
N SER A 121 0.68 -5.58 20.01
CA SER A 121 -0.38 -5.53 21.02
C SER A 121 -1.02 -4.15 21.21
N ASP A 122 -0.63 -3.13 20.44
CA ASP A 122 -1.28 -1.82 20.52
C ASP A 122 -2.73 -1.96 20.04
N LYS A 123 -3.66 -1.31 20.75
CA LYS A 123 -5.08 -1.35 20.40
C LYS A 123 -5.40 -0.31 19.34
N ILE A 124 -6.16 -0.73 18.34
CA ILE A 124 -6.64 0.12 17.27
C ILE A 124 -8.10 -0.18 16.94
N ALA A 125 -8.86 0.90 16.74
CA ALA A 125 -10.25 0.82 16.36
C ALA A 125 -10.37 0.45 14.87
N VAL A 126 -11.10 -0.62 14.58
CA VAL A 126 -11.43 -1.04 13.22
C VAL A 126 -12.92 -1.24 13.03
N VAL A 127 -13.39 -0.97 11.82
CA VAL A 127 -14.72 -1.35 11.35
C VAL A 127 -14.56 -2.35 10.22
N ARG A 128 -15.29 -3.46 10.31
CA ARG A 128 -15.34 -4.50 9.28
C ARG A 128 -16.69 -4.44 8.60
N ASP A 129 -16.73 -3.82 7.43
CA ASP A 129 -17.98 -3.76 6.67
C ASP A 129 -18.32 -5.13 6.09
N GLU A 130 -19.58 -5.52 6.17
CA GLU A 130 -20.05 -6.77 5.55
C GLU A 130 -20.18 -6.63 4.03
N LEU A 131 -20.40 -5.41 3.55
CA LEU A 131 -20.61 -5.10 2.14
C LEU A 131 -19.53 -4.15 1.63
N PRO A 132 -19.04 -4.36 0.40
CA PRO A 132 -18.05 -3.48 -0.16
C PRO A 132 -18.65 -2.09 -0.42
N PRO A 133 -17.88 -1.01 -0.15
CA PRO A 133 -18.24 0.30 -0.68
C PRO A 133 -18.40 0.19 -2.20
N ARG A 134 -19.42 0.86 -2.74
CA ARG A 134 -19.61 0.92 -4.18
C ARG A 134 -18.41 1.65 -4.79
N TYR A 135 -17.73 1.01 -5.75
CA TYR A 135 -16.75 1.67 -6.58
C TYR A 135 -17.45 2.71 -7.47
N ASP A 136 -17.00 3.96 -7.38
CA ASP A 136 -17.46 5.05 -8.23
C ASP A 136 -16.26 5.68 -8.95
N PRO A 137 -16.05 5.43 -10.26
CA PRO A 137 -14.92 6.01 -11.00
C PRO A 137 -14.99 7.54 -11.11
N THR A 138 -16.15 8.15 -10.83
CA THR A 138 -16.34 9.61 -10.89
C THR A 138 -16.10 10.30 -9.55
N ASP A 139 -15.83 9.54 -8.49
CA ASP A 139 -15.50 10.12 -7.20
C ASP A 139 -14.22 10.94 -7.29
N ARG A 140 -14.33 12.21 -6.86
CA ARG A 140 -13.22 13.16 -6.85
C ARG A 140 -12.18 12.81 -5.80
N ASP A 141 -12.56 12.02 -4.80
CA ASP A 141 -11.66 11.49 -3.78
C ASP A 141 -10.98 10.22 -4.32
N TYR A 142 -9.81 10.42 -4.94
CA TYR A 142 -9.00 9.33 -5.52
C TYR A 142 -8.78 8.19 -4.53
N TRP A 143 -8.42 8.52 -3.29
CA TRP A 143 -8.12 7.53 -2.27
C TRP A 143 -9.36 6.79 -1.79
N ARG A 144 -10.54 7.39 -1.86
CA ARG A 144 -11.80 6.66 -1.63
C ARG A 144 -12.06 5.61 -2.70
N ARG A 145 -11.77 5.91 -3.97
CA ARG A 145 -11.86 4.95 -5.07
C ARG A 145 -10.93 3.77 -4.84
N VAL A 146 -9.63 4.05 -4.64
CA VAL A 146 -8.62 3.02 -4.38
C VAL A 146 -8.97 2.19 -3.14
N SER A 147 -9.32 2.86 -2.03
CA SER A 147 -9.70 2.22 -0.76
C SER A 147 -10.88 1.24 -0.92
N SER A 148 -11.89 1.59 -1.74
CA SER A 148 -13.04 0.70 -1.99
C SER A 148 -12.66 -0.63 -2.66
N LEU A 149 -11.53 -0.70 -3.35
CA LEU A 149 -11.03 -1.89 -4.01
C LEU A 149 -10.30 -2.84 -3.07
N TYR A 150 -9.80 -2.36 -1.92
CA TYR A 150 -9.18 -3.20 -0.89
C TYR A 150 -10.20 -3.94 -0.01
N HIS A 151 -11.50 -3.66 -0.17
CA HIS A 151 -12.52 -4.32 0.62
C HIS A 151 -12.64 -5.80 0.25
N PRO A 152 -12.54 -6.76 1.19
CA PRO A 152 -12.44 -8.20 0.89
C PRO A 152 -13.65 -8.77 0.14
N ALA A 153 -14.83 -8.19 0.36
CA ALA A 153 -16.06 -8.56 -0.34
C ALA A 153 -16.24 -7.88 -1.71
N GLN A 154 -15.24 -7.17 -2.25
CA GLN A 154 -15.34 -6.57 -3.58
C GLN A 154 -15.46 -7.68 -4.64
N THR A 155 -16.34 -7.45 -5.62
CA THR A 155 -16.69 -8.49 -6.59
C THR A 155 -15.68 -8.57 -7.73
N ALA A 156 -15.46 -9.78 -8.26
CA ALA A 156 -14.64 -9.99 -9.45
C ALA A 156 -15.13 -9.13 -10.63
N ASP A 157 -16.44 -8.97 -10.80
CA ASP A 157 -17.03 -8.12 -11.83
C ASP A 157 -16.63 -6.63 -11.70
N THR A 158 -16.62 -6.08 -10.48
CA THR A 158 -16.14 -4.70 -10.26
C THR A 158 -14.65 -4.60 -10.59
N LEU A 159 -13.84 -5.55 -10.11
CA LEU A 159 -12.39 -5.57 -10.34
C LEU A 159 -12.05 -5.72 -11.84
N ASP A 160 -12.78 -6.57 -12.56
CA ASP A 160 -12.67 -6.73 -14.01
C ASP A 160 -13.02 -5.45 -14.74
N ARG A 161 -14.11 -4.79 -14.37
CA ARG A 161 -14.50 -3.50 -14.98
C ARG A 161 -13.45 -2.42 -14.75
N VAL A 162 -12.79 -2.42 -13.59
CA VAL A 162 -11.73 -1.46 -13.26
C VAL A 162 -10.44 -1.74 -14.05
N ALA A 163 -10.00 -2.99 -14.15
CA ALA A 163 -8.71 -3.33 -14.77
C ALA A 163 -8.73 -3.43 -16.30
N ASN A 164 -9.88 -3.73 -16.90
CA ASN A 164 -9.98 -3.95 -18.35
C ASN A 164 -10.10 -2.63 -19.15
N LYS A 165 -9.96 -2.75 -20.47
CA LYS A 165 -9.95 -1.62 -21.42
C LYS A 165 -11.14 -0.68 -21.23
N GLY A 166 -10.85 0.60 -20.99
CA GLY A 166 -11.85 1.65 -20.71
C GLY A 166 -12.13 1.87 -19.22
N GLY A 167 -11.48 1.08 -18.35
CA GLY A 167 -11.38 1.31 -16.92
C GLY A 167 -10.22 2.26 -16.57
N GLU A 168 -9.64 2.02 -15.40
CA GLU A 168 -8.65 2.90 -14.77
C GLU A 168 -7.24 2.36 -15.03
N ASN A 169 -6.25 3.25 -15.11
CA ASN A 169 -4.89 2.88 -15.46
C ASN A 169 -3.85 3.51 -14.51
N GLU A 170 -4.32 3.93 -13.33
CA GLU A 170 -3.50 4.41 -12.25
C GLU A 170 -2.90 3.20 -11.51
N ASP A 171 -1.63 3.32 -11.15
CA ASP A 171 -0.88 2.23 -10.52
C ASP A 171 -1.45 1.82 -9.17
N ASP A 172 -1.88 2.74 -8.30
CA ASP A 172 -2.49 2.36 -7.01
C ASP A 172 -3.83 1.64 -7.18
N VAL A 173 -4.60 2.01 -8.22
CA VAL A 173 -5.88 1.36 -8.55
C VAL A 173 -5.63 -0.07 -9.02
N LEU A 174 -4.71 -0.27 -9.96
CA LEU A 174 -4.38 -1.60 -10.48
C LEU A 174 -3.61 -2.44 -9.45
N LEU A 175 -2.85 -1.82 -8.55
CA LEU A 175 -2.21 -2.51 -7.44
C LEU A 175 -3.27 -3.07 -6.48
N ALA A 176 -4.28 -2.27 -6.13
CA ALA A 176 -5.40 -2.73 -5.31
C ALA A 176 -6.13 -3.91 -5.97
N VAL A 177 -6.37 -3.83 -7.29
CA VAL A 177 -6.98 -4.95 -8.04
C VAL A 177 -6.11 -6.19 -8.01
N THR A 178 -4.81 -6.07 -8.32
CA THR A 178 -3.90 -7.23 -8.46
C THR A 178 -3.56 -7.90 -7.14
N GLN A 179 -3.68 -7.19 -6.01
CA GLN A 179 -3.56 -7.74 -4.67
C GLN A 179 -4.86 -8.35 -4.14
N HIS A 180 -5.99 -8.14 -4.82
CA HIS A 180 -7.28 -8.56 -4.32
C HIS A 180 -7.51 -10.07 -4.55
N PRO A 181 -7.93 -10.86 -3.54
CA PRO A 181 -8.11 -12.31 -3.68
C PRO A 181 -9.16 -12.72 -4.72
N ASN A 182 -10.15 -11.86 -4.97
CA ASN A 182 -11.19 -12.07 -5.99
C ASN A 182 -10.79 -11.57 -7.39
N ALA A 183 -9.55 -11.13 -7.61
CA ALA A 183 -9.09 -10.69 -8.93
C ALA A 183 -9.16 -11.86 -9.93
N SER A 184 -9.86 -11.64 -11.04
CA SER A 184 -9.98 -12.66 -12.08
C SER A 184 -8.69 -12.78 -12.89
N ALA A 185 -8.51 -13.93 -13.56
CA ALA A 185 -7.42 -14.08 -14.53
C ALA A 185 -7.45 -13.02 -15.65
N SER A 186 -8.64 -12.51 -16.02
CA SER A 186 -8.79 -11.45 -17.01
C SER A 186 -8.30 -10.11 -16.48
N ALA A 187 -8.66 -9.73 -15.24
CA ALA A 187 -8.15 -8.52 -14.60
C ALA A 187 -6.62 -8.55 -14.46
N LEU A 188 -6.08 -9.72 -14.06
CA LEU A 188 -4.64 -9.92 -13.91
C LEU A 188 -3.91 -9.85 -15.27
N ASP A 189 -4.48 -10.43 -16.33
CA ASP A 189 -3.93 -10.31 -17.68
C ASP A 189 -3.94 -8.87 -18.20
N ALA A 190 -4.99 -8.10 -17.90
CA ALA A 190 -5.04 -6.68 -18.23
C ALA A 190 -3.96 -5.88 -17.48
N ALA A 191 -3.86 -6.07 -16.16
CA ALA A 191 -2.88 -5.40 -15.31
C ALA A 191 -1.42 -5.82 -15.60
N SER A 192 -1.20 -7.02 -16.13
CA SER A 192 0.15 -7.52 -16.51
C SER A 192 0.89 -6.64 -17.52
N LYS A 193 0.13 -5.83 -18.28
CA LYS A 193 0.63 -4.93 -19.34
C LYS A 193 0.93 -3.53 -18.83
N HIS A 194 0.71 -3.26 -17.54
CA HIS A 194 0.92 -1.96 -16.93
C HIS A 194 2.43 -1.62 -16.82
N SER A 195 2.79 -0.34 -16.87
CA SER A 195 4.21 0.08 -16.80
C SER A 195 4.80 -0.02 -15.39
N SER A 196 3.97 0.01 -14.34
CA SER A 196 4.44 -0.07 -12.95
C SER A 196 4.99 -1.46 -12.62
N PHE A 197 6.26 -1.47 -12.18
CA PHE A 197 6.92 -2.68 -11.66
C PHE A 197 6.15 -3.30 -10.49
N ALA A 198 5.56 -2.49 -9.60
CA ALA A 198 4.81 -2.99 -8.45
C ALA A 198 3.56 -3.75 -8.88
N VAL A 199 2.80 -3.20 -9.84
CA VAL A 199 1.61 -3.86 -10.41
C VAL A 199 2.00 -5.18 -11.08
N ARG A 200 3.01 -5.19 -11.94
CA ARG A 200 3.48 -6.41 -12.62
C ARG A 200 4.00 -7.46 -11.63
N SER A 201 4.71 -7.05 -10.59
CA SER A 201 5.17 -7.97 -9.54
C SER A 201 4.01 -8.60 -8.78
N ALA A 202 2.98 -7.80 -8.44
CA ALA A 202 1.77 -8.31 -7.79
C ALA A 202 1.03 -9.32 -8.68
N VAL A 203 0.93 -9.07 -9.99
CA VAL A 203 0.37 -10.04 -10.95
C VAL A 203 1.14 -11.36 -10.92
N ILE A 204 2.48 -11.34 -10.96
CA ILE A 204 3.28 -12.58 -10.94
C ILE A 204 3.03 -13.37 -9.63
N ALA A 205 2.98 -12.67 -8.50
CA ALA A 205 2.76 -13.28 -7.20
C ALA A 205 1.33 -13.83 -7.02
N HIS A 206 0.35 -13.32 -7.76
CA HIS A 206 -1.05 -13.66 -7.54
C HIS A 206 -1.36 -15.13 -7.92
N PRO A 207 -2.05 -15.91 -7.06
CA PRO A 207 -2.30 -17.33 -7.29
C PRO A 207 -3.15 -17.60 -8.54
N ALA A 208 -4.09 -16.70 -8.86
CA ALA A 208 -5.01 -16.82 -9.99
C ALA A 208 -4.42 -16.41 -11.35
N THR A 209 -3.18 -15.89 -11.41
CA THR A 209 -2.57 -15.45 -12.67
C THR A 209 -2.35 -16.62 -13.62
N SER A 210 -2.81 -16.54 -14.86
CA SER A 210 -2.77 -17.69 -15.78
C SER A 210 -1.33 -18.07 -16.20
N VAL A 211 -1.11 -19.33 -16.61
CA VAL A 211 0.19 -19.77 -17.18
C VAL A 211 0.53 -18.97 -18.43
N GLU A 212 -0.48 -18.66 -19.25
CA GLU A 212 -0.33 -17.86 -20.46
C GLU A 212 0.13 -16.42 -20.13
N THR A 213 -0.51 -15.77 -19.16
CA THR A 213 -0.12 -14.44 -18.68
C THR A 213 1.31 -14.45 -18.14
N LEU A 214 1.69 -15.43 -17.31
CA LEU A 214 3.06 -15.55 -16.79
C LEU A 214 4.09 -15.76 -17.92
N THR A 215 3.78 -16.62 -18.89
CA THR A 215 4.64 -16.86 -20.06
C THR A 215 4.86 -15.57 -20.86
N ASN A 216 3.78 -14.84 -21.11
CA ASN A 216 3.82 -13.56 -21.83
C ASN A 216 4.63 -12.51 -21.07
N MET A 217 4.46 -12.45 -19.74
CA MET A 217 5.22 -11.53 -18.88
C MET A 217 6.71 -11.86 -18.85
N ALA A 218 7.08 -13.14 -18.75
CA ALA A 218 8.47 -13.59 -18.77
C ALA A 218 9.16 -13.16 -20.07
N ALA A 219 8.56 -13.51 -21.23
CA ALA A 219 9.11 -13.14 -22.54
C ALA A 219 9.19 -11.62 -22.75
N ALA A 220 8.18 -10.87 -22.28
CA ALA A 220 8.20 -9.41 -22.37
C ALA A 220 9.29 -8.78 -21.49
N ALA A 221 9.45 -9.28 -20.26
CA ALA A 221 10.46 -8.80 -19.31
C ALA A 221 11.89 -9.14 -19.75
N GLU A 222 12.11 -10.32 -20.35
CA GLU A 222 13.42 -10.70 -20.92
C GLU A 222 13.82 -9.76 -22.07
N ARG A 223 12.89 -9.45 -22.97
CA ARG A 223 13.12 -8.49 -24.05
C ARG A 223 13.40 -7.09 -23.50
N GLU A 224 12.63 -6.64 -22.53
CA GLU A 224 12.81 -5.35 -21.87
C GLU A 224 14.19 -5.25 -21.20
N ALA A 225 14.64 -6.32 -20.54
CA ALA A 225 15.96 -6.40 -19.91
C ALA A 225 17.08 -6.36 -20.96
N ALA A 226 16.92 -7.07 -22.09
CA ALA A 226 17.89 -7.04 -23.19
C ALA A 226 18.01 -5.63 -23.81
N ASP A 227 16.86 -5.01 -24.14
CA ASP A 227 16.82 -3.65 -24.69
C ASP A 227 17.43 -2.63 -23.70
N ALA A 228 17.17 -2.78 -22.40
CA ALA A 228 17.73 -1.90 -21.38
C ALA A 228 19.25 -2.10 -21.23
N ALA A 229 19.74 -3.33 -21.30
CA ALA A 229 21.18 -3.62 -21.25
C ALA A 229 21.92 -3.04 -22.46
N GLU A 230 21.33 -3.09 -23.66
CA GLU A 230 21.89 -2.46 -24.87
C GLU A 230 22.03 -0.94 -24.68
N ARG A 231 20.98 -0.26 -24.19
CA ARG A 231 21.02 1.19 -23.89
C ARG A 231 22.10 1.55 -22.87
N VAL A 232 22.34 0.70 -21.88
CA VAL A 232 23.43 0.88 -20.90
C VAL A 232 24.80 0.74 -21.56
N ALA A 233 24.96 -0.22 -22.49
CA ALA A 233 26.21 -0.47 -23.21
C ALA A 233 26.55 0.61 -24.24
N GLU A 234 25.55 1.25 -24.86
CA GLU A 234 25.73 2.35 -25.82
C GLU A 234 26.32 3.63 -25.21
N GLY A 235 26.34 3.75 -23.88
CA GLY A 235 27.20 4.65 -23.12
C GLY A 235 27.24 6.10 -23.61
N VAL A 236 26.29 6.93 -23.14
CA VAL A 236 26.39 8.36 -22.75
C VAL A 236 24.97 8.90 -22.68
N ASN A 237 24.36 8.90 -21.49
CA ASN A 237 23.15 9.67 -21.21
C ASN A 237 23.14 10.10 -19.73
N LEU A 238 22.67 11.32 -19.46
CA LEU A 238 22.44 11.86 -18.11
C LEU A 238 21.47 10.99 -17.27
N MET A 239 20.82 10.01 -17.90
CA MET A 239 19.85 9.08 -17.31
C MET A 239 20.40 7.66 -17.09
N GLN A 240 21.72 7.45 -17.09
CA GLN A 240 22.33 6.12 -16.93
C GLN A 240 21.81 5.36 -15.68
N SER A 241 21.60 6.05 -14.56
CA SER A 241 21.03 5.45 -13.34
C SER A 241 19.58 5.00 -13.47
N TYR A 242 18.81 5.60 -14.38
CA TYR A 242 17.43 5.18 -14.67
C TYR A 242 17.43 3.94 -15.55
N HIS A 243 18.23 3.92 -16.61
CA HIS A 243 18.35 2.75 -17.49
C HIS A 243 18.89 1.51 -16.76
N GLN A 244 19.82 1.72 -15.80
CA GLN A 244 20.26 0.64 -14.92
C GLN A 244 19.11 0.10 -14.06
N ARG A 245 18.31 0.98 -13.44
CA ARG A 245 17.13 0.56 -12.65
C ARG A 245 16.10 -0.17 -13.50
N ASP A 246 15.80 0.31 -14.70
CA ASP A 246 14.85 -0.34 -15.61
C ASP A 246 15.36 -1.74 -16.01
N ALA A 247 16.65 -1.88 -16.33
CA ALA A 247 17.27 -3.16 -16.65
C ALA A 247 17.20 -4.15 -15.46
N GLU A 248 17.50 -3.67 -14.26
CA GLU A 248 17.42 -4.48 -13.04
C GLU A 248 15.99 -4.90 -12.73
N GLN A 249 15.03 -3.98 -12.86
CA GLN A 249 13.61 -4.26 -12.65
C GLN A 249 13.06 -5.27 -13.67
N ALA A 250 13.37 -5.07 -14.95
CA ALA A 250 12.98 -6.02 -16.00
C ALA A 250 13.60 -7.40 -15.77
N GLY A 251 14.89 -7.47 -15.41
CA GLY A 251 15.56 -8.73 -15.06
C GLY A 251 14.91 -9.44 -13.85
N LYS A 252 14.55 -8.68 -12.80
CA LYS A 252 13.83 -9.23 -11.63
C LYS A 252 12.45 -9.77 -12.01
N LEU A 253 11.70 -9.06 -12.86
CA LEU A 253 10.39 -9.52 -13.33
C LEU A 253 10.51 -10.79 -14.17
N ALA A 254 11.50 -10.87 -15.06
CA ALA A 254 11.75 -12.06 -15.87
C ALA A 254 12.06 -13.28 -14.98
N ALA A 255 12.99 -13.14 -14.04
CA ALA A 255 13.34 -14.19 -13.10
C ALA A 255 12.14 -14.65 -12.27
N ALA A 256 11.38 -13.71 -11.70
CA ALA A 256 10.21 -14.03 -10.88
C ALA A 256 9.10 -14.73 -11.68
N ALA A 257 8.84 -14.31 -12.92
CA ALA A 257 7.85 -14.94 -13.78
C ALA A 257 8.26 -16.38 -14.15
N THR A 258 9.54 -16.61 -14.45
CA THR A 258 10.09 -17.94 -14.75
C THR A 258 10.03 -18.86 -13.55
N GLU A 259 10.48 -18.40 -12.37
CA GLU A 259 10.38 -19.16 -11.11
C GLU A 259 8.92 -19.52 -10.79
N ARG A 260 8.00 -18.58 -11.02
CA ARG A 260 6.57 -18.81 -10.80
C ARG A 260 5.99 -19.88 -11.75
N LEU A 261 6.49 -19.97 -12.98
CA LEU A 261 6.12 -21.00 -13.94
C LEU A 261 6.66 -22.38 -13.55
N GLU A 262 7.87 -22.45 -13.02
CA GLU A 262 8.50 -23.70 -12.57
C GLU A 262 7.84 -24.30 -11.32
N THR A 263 7.21 -23.45 -10.50
CA THR A 263 6.57 -23.83 -9.23
C THR A 263 5.05 -24.05 -9.34
N ARG A 264 4.48 -24.03 -10.55
CA ARG A 264 3.07 -24.37 -10.81
C ARG A 264 2.84 -25.86 -11.05
#